data_AF-A0A914U2Z8-F1
#
_entry.id   AF-A0A914U2Z8-F1
#
_cell.length_a   1.000
_cell.length_b   1.000
_cell.length_c   1.000
_cell.angle_alpha   90.00
_cell.angle_beta   90.00
_cell.angle_gamma   90.00
#
_symmetry.space_group_name_H-M   'P 1'
#
loop_
_entity.id
_entity.type
_entity.pdbx_description
1 polymer ?
#
loop_
_entity_poly.entity_id
_entity_poly.type
_entity_poly.pdbx_seq_one_letter_code
_entity_poly.pdbx_strand_id
1 'polypeptide(L)'
;MDHPKLLAFITHGGMNSVMEGSTKGIPMICIPVFGDQTRNSLLLESKGTGLMLDKSGITKEKIIAAIKEIINNNRYRTNAQTLSKMVKANPFSSAEKLVKYSEFAAQFGDTGTLQTQGRYQSFIVLYSLDVIFFLFSVIAVS
;
A
#
# COMPACT_ATOMS: atom_id res chain seq x y z
N MET A 1 -10.03 -7.22 13.50
CA MET A 1 -10.63 -7.99 12.38
C MET A 1 -10.99 -9.45 12.68
N ASP A 2 -11.22 -9.85 13.93
CA ASP A 2 -11.20 -11.29 14.31
C ASP A 2 -12.56 -12.00 14.39
N HIS A 3 -13.56 -11.51 13.67
CA HIS A 3 -14.88 -12.14 13.67
C HIS A 3 -15.01 -13.18 12.54
N PRO A 4 -15.44 -14.43 12.81
CA PRO A 4 -15.46 -15.50 11.81
C PRO A 4 -16.43 -15.28 10.64
N LYS A 5 -17.42 -14.40 10.82
CA LYS A 5 -18.38 -14.01 9.76
C LYS A 5 -17.93 -12.77 8.96
N LEU A 6 -16.75 -12.21 9.22
CA LEU A 6 -16.24 -11.09 8.45
C LEU A 6 -15.82 -11.57 7.06
N LEU A 7 -16.46 -11.03 6.01
CA LEU A 7 -16.25 -11.47 4.62
C LEU A 7 -15.33 -10.54 3.83
N ALA A 8 -15.43 -9.24 4.07
CA ALA A 8 -14.65 -8.21 3.39
C ALA A 8 -14.48 -6.99 4.28
N PHE A 9 -13.46 -6.17 3.99
CA PHE A 9 -13.19 -4.94 4.70
C PHE A 9 -13.18 -3.74 3.76
N ILE A 10 -13.97 -2.72 4.06
CA ILE A 10 -13.95 -1.45 3.32
C ILE A 10 -12.99 -0.49 4.05
N THR A 11 -12.01 0.05 3.33
CA THR A 11 -11.00 0.95 3.89
C THR A 11 -10.59 2.01 2.88
N HIS A 12 -9.92 3.06 3.34
CA HIS A 12 -9.25 4.03 2.47
C HIS A 12 -7.93 3.53 1.85
N GLY A 13 -7.46 2.32 2.16
CA GLY A 13 -6.19 1.80 1.60
C GLY A 13 -4.92 2.30 2.30
N GLY A 14 -5.04 2.89 3.50
CA GLY A 14 -3.87 3.21 4.32
C GLY A 14 -3.09 1.96 4.75
N MET A 15 -1.77 2.06 4.82
CA MET A 15 -0.88 0.91 4.98
C MET A 15 -1.18 0.05 6.22
N ASN A 16 -1.58 0.65 7.35
CA ASN A 16 -1.96 -0.09 8.56
C ASN A 16 -3.19 -0.97 8.33
N SER A 17 -4.23 -0.43 7.70
CA SER A 17 -5.44 -1.18 7.33
C SER A 17 -5.12 -2.31 6.36
N VAL A 18 -4.28 -2.02 5.37
CA VAL A 18 -3.82 -3.02 4.38
C VAL A 18 -3.06 -4.15 5.07
N MET A 19 -2.20 -3.82 6.03
CA MET A 19 -1.43 -4.81 6.79
C MET A 19 -2.32 -5.68 7.67
N GLU A 20 -3.29 -5.09 8.39
CA GLU A 20 -4.23 -5.85 9.22
C GLU A 20 -5.06 -6.82 8.35
N GLY A 21 -5.66 -6.32 7.26
CA GLY A 21 -6.46 -7.13 6.34
C GLY A 21 -5.65 -8.25 5.68
N SER A 22 -4.44 -7.93 5.19
CA SER A 22 -3.55 -8.92 4.56
C SER A 22 -3.09 -9.99 5.55
N THR A 23 -2.76 -9.60 6.78
CA THR A 23 -2.31 -10.54 7.82
C THR A 23 -3.43 -11.49 8.23
N LYS A 24 -4.68 -11.01 8.26
CA LYS A 24 -5.87 -11.82 8.58
C LYS A 24 -6.45 -12.57 7.39
N GLY A 25 -6.00 -12.27 6.17
CA GLY A 25 -6.45 -12.91 4.94
C GLY A 25 -7.87 -12.50 4.54
N ILE A 26 -8.22 -11.25 4.81
CA ILE A 26 -9.53 -10.67 4.50
C ILE A 26 -9.40 -9.80 3.25
N PRO A 27 -10.24 -10.02 2.22
CA PRO A 27 -10.21 -9.21 1.01
C PRO A 27 -10.76 -7.80 1.28
N MET A 28 -10.26 -6.81 0.53
CA MET A 28 -10.49 -5.39 0.82
C MET A 28 -11.14 -4.62 -0.34
N ILE A 29 -12.06 -3.71 -0.02
CA ILE A 29 -12.53 -2.67 -0.96
C ILE A 29 -11.88 -1.36 -0.52
N CYS A 30 -11.09 -0.77 -1.39
CA CYS A 30 -10.30 0.42 -1.07
C CYS A 30 -10.90 1.66 -1.74
N ILE A 31 -11.15 2.72 -0.97
CA ILE A 31 -11.61 4.03 -1.45
C ILE A 31 -10.55 5.06 -1.08
N PRO A 32 -9.47 5.20 -1.86
CA PRO A 32 -8.36 6.08 -1.53
C PRO A 32 -8.79 7.54 -1.46
N VAL A 33 -8.22 8.27 -0.49
CA VAL A 33 -8.50 9.68 -0.26
C VAL A 33 -7.32 10.55 -0.68
N PHE A 34 -6.10 10.21 -0.24
CA PHE A 34 -4.88 10.96 -0.58
C PHE A 34 -3.60 10.15 -0.31
N GLY A 35 -2.46 10.68 -0.76
CA GLY A 35 -1.14 10.14 -0.45
C GLY A 35 -0.84 8.79 -1.13
N ASP A 36 -0.30 7.86 -0.37
CA ASP A 36 0.11 6.52 -0.83
C ASP A 36 -1.06 5.54 -0.99
N GLN A 37 -2.25 5.91 -0.52
CA GLN A 37 -3.44 5.06 -0.49
C GLN A 37 -3.83 4.50 -1.86
N THR A 38 -3.73 5.31 -2.93
CA THR A 38 -4.02 4.86 -4.30
C THR A 38 -3.05 3.76 -4.73
N ARG A 39 -1.75 3.95 -4.48
CA ARG A 39 -0.72 2.95 -4.79
C ARG A 39 -0.96 1.65 -4.02
N ASN A 40 -1.28 1.74 -2.73
CA ASN A 40 -1.57 0.58 -1.91
C ASN A 40 -2.82 -0.17 -2.41
N SER A 41 -3.85 0.57 -2.82
CA SER A 41 -5.10 0.02 -3.37
C SER A 41 -4.86 -0.74 -4.67
N LEU A 42 -4.09 -0.15 -5.60
CA LEU A 42 -3.68 -0.79 -6.85
C LEU A 42 -2.82 -2.05 -6.62
N LEU A 43 -1.98 -2.04 -5.58
CA LEU A 43 -1.21 -3.22 -5.19
C LEU A 43 -2.13 -4.36 -4.71
N LEU A 44 -3.19 -4.04 -3.96
CA LEU A 44 -4.16 -5.04 -3.53
C LEU A 44 -4.97 -5.60 -4.69
N GLU A 45 -5.36 -4.74 -5.63
CA GLU A 45 -6.10 -5.10 -6.83
C GLU A 45 -5.27 -5.96 -7.79
N SER A 46 -4.01 -5.60 -8.05
CA SER A 46 -3.09 -6.40 -8.86
C SER A 46 -2.83 -7.79 -8.28
N LYS A 47 -2.79 -7.91 -6.94
CA LYS A 47 -2.71 -9.21 -6.24
C LYS A 47 -4.03 -9.98 -6.24
N GLY A 48 -5.13 -9.38 -6.71
CA GLY A 48 -6.48 -9.93 -6.65
C GLY A 48 -6.94 -10.15 -5.21
N THR A 49 -6.48 -9.31 -4.28
CA THR A 49 -6.83 -9.35 -2.84
C THR A 49 -7.77 -8.22 -2.44
N GLY A 50 -8.10 -7.34 -3.39
CA GLY A 50 -9.07 -6.29 -3.19
C GLY A 50 -9.50 -5.61 -4.49
N LEU A 51 -10.33 -4.59 -4.34
CA LEU A 51 -10.83 -3.73 -5.41
C LEU A 51 -10.58 -2.27 -5.04
N MET A 52 -10.25 -1.43 -6.02
CA MET A 52 -10.17 0.01 -5.82
C MET A 52 -11.42 0.70 -6.39
N LEU A 53 -12.03 1.58 -5.59
CA LEU A 53 -13.11 2.46 -6.03
C LEU A 53 -12.62 3.91 -5.99
N ASP A 54 -12.78 4.60 -7.11
CA ASP A 54 -12.47 6.03 -7.18
C ASP A 54 -13.47 6.83 -6.32
N LYS A 55 -12.94 7.63 -5.39
CA LYS A 55 -13.71 8.53 -4.53
C LYS A 55 -14.54 9.54 -5.34
N SER A 56 -14.00 10.03 -6.45
CA SER A 56 -14.65 11.07 -7.27
C SER A 56 -15.91 10.58 -7.99
N GLY A 57 -15.97 9.29 -8.29
CA GLY A 57 -17.06 8.66 -9.04
C GLY A 57 -17.87 7.66 -8.22
N ILE A 58 -17.83 7.72 -6.89
CA ILE A 58 -18.48 6.72 -6.04
C ILE A 58 -20.00 6.91 -6.03
N THR A 59 -20.74 5.81 -6.23
CA THR A 59 -22.20 5.79 -6.12
C THR A 59 -22.63 4.58 -5.31
N LYS A 60 -23.89 4.58 -4.83
CA LYS A 60 -24.48 3.45 -4.12
C LYS A 60 -24.38 2.16 -4.93
N GLU A 61 -24.65 2.24 -6.22
CA GLU A 61 -24.64 1.12 -7.16
C GLU A 61 -23.25 0.52 -7.30
N LYS A 62 -22.21 1.37 -7.41
CA LYS A 62 -20.82 0.91 -7.47
C LYS A 62 -20.36 0.24 -6.18
N ILE A 63 -20.74 0.78 -5.02
CA ILE A 63 -20.43 0.14 -3.73
C ILE A 63 -21.10 -1.22 -3.63
N ILE A 64 -22.40 -1.32 -3.97
CA ILE A 64 -23.13 -2.59 -3.96
C ILE A 64 -22.51 -3.60 -4.93
N ALA A 65 -22.13 -3.16 -6.13
CA ALA A 65 -21.48 -4.00 -7.12
C ALA A 65 -20.13 -4.53 -6.59
N ALA A 66 -19.29 -3.68 -5.99
CA ALA A 66 -18.02 -4.08 -5.42
C ALA A 66 -18.18 -5.07 -4.25
N ILE A 67 -19.18 -4.87 -3.39
CA ILE A 67 -19.50 -5.80 -2.30
C ILE A 67 -19.95 -7.15 -2.85
N LYS A 68 -20.82 -7.16 -3.87
CA LYS A 68 -21.27 -8.40 -4.50
C LYS A 68 -20.12 -9.13 -5.18
N GLU A 69 -19.25 -8.40 -5.89
CA GLU A 69 -18.07 -8.98 -6.55
C GLU A 69 -17.14 -9.63 -5.52
N ILE A 70 -16.76 -8.90 -4.48
CA ILE A 70 -15.77 -9.40 -3.50
C ILE A 70 -16.30 -10.59 -2.67
N ILE A 71 -17.61 -10.64 -2.42
CA ILE A 71 -18.25 -11.71 -1.64
C ILE A 71 -18.50 -12.96 -2.50
N ASN A 72 -18.95 -12.80 -3.74
CA ASN A 72 -19.34 -13.93 -4.59
C ASN A 72 -18.16 -14.52 -5.37
N ASN A 73 -17.13 -13.71 -5.65
CA ASN A 73 -15.94 -14.18 -6.36
C ASN A 73 -14.89 -14.71 -5.36
N ASN A 74 -14.82 -16.04 -5.25
CA ASN A 74 -13.91 -16.74 -4.34
C ASN A 74 -12.41 -16.47 -4.61
N ARG A 75 -12.04 -15.90 -5.76
CA ARG A 75 -10.66 -15.50 -6.07
C ARG A 75 -10.11 -14.56 -5.01
N TYR A 76 -10.88 -13.55 -4.60
CA TYR A 76 -10.41 -12.54 -3.65
C TYR A 76 -10.08 -13.15 -2.29
N ARG A 77 -10.97 -14.01 -1.79
CA ARG A 77 -10.78 -14.72 -0.53
C ARG A 77 -9.59 -15.69 -0.60
N THR A 78 -9.48 -16.45 -1.68
CA THR A 78 -8.39 -17.42 -1.87
C THR A 78 -7.02 -16.74 -1.94
N ASN A 79 -6.94 -15.64 -2.69
CA ASN A 79 -5.72 -14.85 -2.80
C ASN A 79 -5.36 -14.16 -1.48
N ALA A 80 -6.34 -13.59 -0.78
CA ALA A 80 -6.11 -12.97 0.53
C ALA A 80 -5.62 -13.99 1.57
N GLN A 81 -6.20 -15.19 1.60
CA GLN A 81 -5.74 -16.28 2.47
C GLN A 81 -4.33 -16.76 2.10
N THR A 82 -4.03 -16.87 0.81
CA THR A 82 -2.67 -17.19 0.33
C THR A 82 -1.66 -16.14 0.76
N LEU A 83 -1.99 -14.85 0.59
CA LEU A 83 -1.16 -13.75 1.05
C LEU A 83 -0.95 -13.78 2.57
N SER A 84 -2.00 -14.05 3.35
CA SER A 84 -1.90 -14.20 4.81
C SER A 84 -0.94 -15.31 5.20
N LYS A 85 -1.01 -16.47 4.52
CA LYS A 85 -0.06 -17.58 4.73
C LYS A 85 1.37 -17.15 4.42
N MET A 86 1.60 -16.44 3.32
CA MET A 86 2.93 -15.92 2.97
C MET A 86 3.46 -14.92 4.00
N VAL A 87 2.60 -14.02 4.49
CA VAL A 87 2.98 -13.03 5.52
C VAL A 87 3.33 -13.74 6.83
N LYS A 88 2.58 -14.78 7.22
CA LYS A 88 2.85 -15.57 8.44
C LYS A 88 4.05 -16.49 8.30
N ALA A 89 4.33 -16.99 7.10
CA ALA A 89 5.49 -17.82 6.78
C ALA A 89 6.76 -17.00 6.49
N ASN A 90 6.75 -15.69 6.77
CA ASN A 90 7.93 -14.85 6.59
C ASN A 90 9.09 -15.44 7.41
N PRO A 91 10.27 -15.65 6.82
CA PRO A 91 11.39 -16.36 7.46
C PRO A 91 11.92 -15.68 8.72
N PHE A 92 11.62 -14.39 8.93
CA PHE A 92 11.98 -13.67 10.13
C PHE A 92 10.76 -12.96 10.70
N SER A 93 10.49 -13.20 11.98
CA SER A 93 9.46 -12.47 12.73
C SER A 93 9.82 -10.99 12.87
N SER A 94 8.81 -10.16 13.15
CA SER A 94 9.03 -8.74 13.40
C SER A 94 9.97 -8.49 14.59
N ALA A 95 9.92 -9.34 15.61
CA ALA A 95 10.80 -9.26 16.78
C ALA A 95 12.25 -9.58 16.41
N GLU A 96 12.49 -10.65 15.66
CA GLU A 96 13.84 -11.00 15.20
C GLU A 96 14.44 -9.94 14.29
N LYS A 97 13.64 -9.37 13.38
CA LYS A 97 14.08 -8.25 12.54
C LYS A 97 14.49 -7.07 13.41
N LEU A 98 13.67 -6.70 14.40
CA LEU A 98 13.97 -5.59 15.31
C LEU A 98 15.31 -5.82 16.02
N VAL A 99 15.51 -6.99 16.63
CA VAL A 99 16.77 -7.32 17.33
C VAL A 99 17.95 -7.22 16.37
N LYS A 100 17.89 -7.89 15.20
CA LYS A 100 19.00 -7.90 14.24
C LYS A 100 19.34 -6.51 13.70
N TYR A 101 18.33 -5.69 13.41
CA TYR A 101 18.57 -4.32 12.94
C TYR A 101 19.10 -3.41 14.06
N SER A 102 18.67 -3.63 15.31
CA SER A 102 19.22 -2.92 16.47
C SER A 102 20.68 -3.30 16.72
N GLU A 103 21.03 -4.59 16.65
CA GLU A 103 22.42 -5.06 16.76
C GLU A 103 23.29 -4.50 15.63
N PHE A 104 22.79 -4.52 14.39
CA PHE A 104 23.48 -3.93 13.24
C PHE A 104 23.75 -2.43 13.46
N ALA A 105 22.74 -1.69 13.92
CA ALA A 105 22.88 -0.26 14.20
C ALA A 105 23.86 0.01 15.36
N ALA A 106 23.88 -0.84 16.40
CA ALA A 106 24.83 -0.73 17.49
C ALA A 106 26.27 -1.05 17.07
N GLN A 107 26.46 -2.00 16.15
CA GLN A 107 27.77 -2.42 15.67
C GLN A 107 28.39 -1.41 14.69
N PHE A 108 27.60 -0.88 13.76
CA PHE A 108 28.11 -0.08 12.65
C PHE A 108 27.72 1.40 12.70
N GLY A 109 26.79 1.78 13.58
CA GLY A 109 26.28 3.15 13.65
C GLY A 109 25.54 3.57 12.37
N ASP A 110 25.56 4.87 12.10
CA ASP A 110 25.01 5.42 10.85
C ASP A 110 26.00 5.26 9.70
N THR A 111 25.78 4.22 8.90
CA THR A 111 26.58 3.91 7.71
C THR A 111 26.13 4.64 6.45
N GLY A 112 25.08 5.49 6.53
CA GLY A 112 24.48 6.19 5.39
C GLY A 112 23.77 5.28 4.37
N THR A 113 24.01 3.97 4.38
CA THR A 113 23.53 3.01 3.37
C THR A 113 22.04 2.66 3.52
N LEU A 114 21.48 2.80 4.72
CA LEU A 114 20.04 2.65 4.97
C LEU A 114 19.26 3.96 4.82
N GLN A 115 19.94 5.06 4.49
CA GLN A 115 19.29 6.34 4.26
C GLN A 115 18.88 6.47 2.80
N THR A 116 17.64 6.89 2.55
CA THR A 116 17.19 7.21 1.20
C THR A 116 17.85 8.51 0.75
N GLN A 117 18.43 8.53 -0.45
CA GLN A 117 19.14 9.70 -0.96
C GLN A 117 18.25 10.96 -1.07
N GLY A 118 16.94 10.77 -1.23
CA GLY A 118 15.97 11.87 -1.20
C GLY A 118 15.93 12.65 0.13
N ARG A 119 16.41 12.08 1.25
CA ARG A 119 16.51 12.76 2.54
C ARG A 119 17.42 13.98 2.51
N TYR A 120 18.48 13.94 1.69
CA TYR A 120 19.50 14.99 1.61
C TYR A 120 19.26 15.97 0.46
N GLN A 121 18.22 15.75 -0.34
CA GLN A 121 17.88 16.62 -1.46
C GLN A 121 17.04 17.80 -0.99
N SER A 122 17.32 18.98 -1.56
CA SER A 122 16.46 20.14 -1.37
C SER A 122 15.10 19.91 -2.04
N PHE A 123 14.08 20.64 -1.59
CA PHE A 123 12.72 20.55 -2.15
C PHE A 123 12.70 20.73 -3.68
N ILE A 124 13.56 21.59 -4.22
CA ILE A 124 13.70 21.85 -5.66
C ILE A 124 14.13 20.58 -6.40
N VAL A 125 15.16 19.89 -5.90
CA VAL A 125 15.72 18.68 -6.54
C VAL A 125 14.77 17.49 -6.35
N LEU A 126 14.19 17.34 -5.16
CA LEU A 126 13.29 16.23 -4.83
C LEU A 126 12.05 16.18 -5.75
N TYR A 127 11.53 17.34 -6.14
CA TYR A 127 10.39 17.47 -7.06
C TYR A 127 10.80 17.87 -8.48
N SER A 128 12.11 17.94 -8.77
CA SER A 128 12.69 18.31 -10.08
C SER A 128 12.10 19.61 -10.67
N LEU A 129 11.90 20.62 -9.81
CA LEU A 129 11.27 21.89 -10.20
C LEU A 129 12.11 22.68 -11.21
N ASP A 130 13.43 22.52 -11.15
CA ASP A 130 14.39 23.08 -12.09
C ASP A 130 14.19 22.53 -13.51
N VAL A 131 14.00 21.21 -13.64
CA VAL A 131 13.71 20.55 -14.91
C VAL A 131 12.35 20.98 -15.46
N ILE A 132 11.33 21.06 -14.59
CA ILE A 132 9.98 21.51 -14.99
C ILE A 132 10.03 22.95 -15.51
N PHE A 133 10.72 23.84 -14.81
CA PHE A 133 10.85 25.24 -15.22
C PHE A 133 11.60 25.37 -16.56
N PHE A 134 12.69 24.62 -16.73
CA PHE A 134 13.42 24.58 -17.99
C PHE A 134 12.54 24.13 -19.15
N LEU A 135 11.80 23.02 -19.01
CA LEU A 135 10.88 22.53 -20.03
C LEU A 135 9.77 23.55 -20.35
N PHE A 136 9.20 24.20 -19.33
CA PHE A 136 8.22 25.27 -19.52
C PHE A 136 8.79 26.44 -20.33
N SER A 137 10.03 26.84 -20.06
CA SER A 137 10.67 27.95 -20.77
C SER A 137 10.93 27.63 -22.25
N VAL A 138 11.32 26.39 -22.58
CA VAL A 138 11.52 25.95 -23.97
C VAL A 138 10.20 25.97 -24.75
N ILE A 139 9.12 25.49 -24.13
CA ILE A 139 7.77 25.51 -24.71
C ILE A 139 7.29 26.96 -24.90
N ALA A 140 7.54 27.85 -23.96
CA ALA A 140 7.10 29.24 -24.04
C ALA A 140 7.84 30.09 -25.10
N VAL A 141 9.04 29.67 -25.51
CA VAL A 141 9.87 30.34 -26.53
C VAL A 141 9.68 29.73 -27.92
N SER A 142 9.07 28.53 -28.01
CA SER A 142 8.71 27.85 -29.27
C SER A 142 7.33 28.30 -29.76
#